data_AF-A0A2E9CRG4-F1
#
_entry.id   AF-A0A2E9CRG4-F1
#
_cell.length_a   1.000
_cell.length_b   1.000
_cell.length_c   1.000
_cell.angle_alpha   90.00
_cell.angle_beta   90.00
_cell.angle_gamma   90.00
#
_symmetry.space_group_name_H-M   'P 1'
#
loop_
_entity.id
_entity.type
_entity.pdbx_description
1 polymer ?
#
loop_
_entity_poly.entity_id
_entity_poly.type
_entity_poly.pdbx_seq_one_letter_code
_entity_poly.pdbx_strand_id
1 'polypeptide(L)'
;MKKKDADTVRFQLDPDNLPPLTEAQQAELDALQAMPDSGIDYSDSPALTEDFWRNGQRGRFYKPIKQQVTARLDADVLAWLKS
;
A
#
# COMPACT_ATOMS: atom_id res chain seq x y z
N MET A 1 41.93 -11.38 6.45
CA MET A 1 41.28 -10.15 5.90
C MET A 1 39.78 -10.30 6.11
N LYS A 2 39.20 -9.60 7.09
CA LYS A 2 37.75 -9.63 7.34
C LYS A 2 37.07 -8.71 6.31
N LYS A 3 36.12 -9.24 5.57
CA LYS A 3 35.33 -8.47 4.59
C LYS A 3 34.53 -7.42 5.35
N LYS A 4 34.55 -6.17 4.87
CA LYS A 4 33.66 -5.11 5.37
C LYS A 4 32.23 -5.52 5.05
N ASP A 5 31.40 -5.69 6.08
CA ASP A 5 29.96 -5.87 5.91
C ASP A 5 29.42 -4.64 5.18
N ALA A 6 28.61 -4.84 4.15
CA ALA A 6 28.04 -3.77 3.35
C ALA A 6 27.22 -2.81 4.23
N ASP A 7 27.46 -1.50 4.10
CA ASP A 7 26.81 -0.42 4.86
C ASP A 7 25.29 -0.44 4.67
N THR A 8 24.62 -1.28 5.47
CA THR A 8 23.16 -1.41 5.44
C THR A 8 22.58 -0.32 6.33
N VAL A 9 22.12 0.77 5.73
CA VAL A 9 21.41 1.84 6.44
C VAL A 9 20.00 1.34 6.78
N ARG A 10 19.71 1.18 8.08
CA ARG A 10 18.35 0.88 8.57
C ARG A 10 17.66 2.19 8.92
N PHE A 11 16.56 2.48 8.22
CA PHE A 11 15.71 3.63 8.48
C PHE A 11 14.38 3.17 9.08
N GLN A 12 13.99 3.73 10.22
CA GLN A 12 12.68 3.53 10.82
C GLN A 12 11.93 4.86 10.81
N LEU A 13 10.78 4.88 10.16
CA LEU A 13 9.90 6.04 10.07
C LEU A 13 8.82 5.93 11.14
N ASP A 14 8.67 6.98 11.97
CA ASP A 14 7.54 7.15 12.88
C ASP A 14 6.48 8.03 12.20
N PRO A 15 5.30 7.49 11.81
CA PRO A 15 4.27 8.26 11.12
C PRO A 15 3.65 9.37 11.98
N ASP A 16 3.67 9.23 13.30
CA ASP A 16 3.09 10.22 14.22
C ASP A 16 4.06 11.39 14.50
N ASN A 17 5.35 11.21 14.16
CA ASN A 17 6.40 12.22 14.34
C ASN A 17 7.39 12.20 13.17
N LEU A 18 6.95 12.73 12.03
CA LEU A 18 7.75 12.80 10.82
C LEU A 18 8.90 13.81 10.96
N PRO A 19 10.11 13.50 10.45
CA PRO A 19 11.19 14.47 10.40
C PRO A 19 10.80 15.67 9.53
N PRO A 20 11.30 16.89 9.84
CA PRO A 20 11.04 18.05 9.01
C PRO A 20 11.65 17.88 7.62
N LEU A 21 11.02 18.50 6.62
CA LEU A 21 11.54 18.48 5.26
C LEU A 21 12.87 19.24 5.18
N THR A 22 13.79 18.71 4.38
CA THR A 22 14.99 19.43 3.98
C THR A 22 14.63 20.56 3.00
N GLU A 23 15.48 21.58 2.90
CA GLU A 23 15.27 22.70 1.96
C GLU A 23 15.12 22.22 0.51
N ALA A 24 15.88 21.19 0.11
CA ALA A 24 15.79 20.61 -1.22
C ALA A 24 14.43 19.93 -1.47
N GLN A 25 13.91 19.19 -0.49
CA GLN A 25 12.59 18.57 -0.57
C GLN A 25 11.48 19.61 -0.62
N GLN A 26 11.60 20.69 0.15
CA GLN A 26 10.63 21.78 0.10
C GLN A 26 10.62 22.46 -1.28
N ALA A 27 11.81 22.76 -1.83
CA ALA A 27 11.93 23.37 -3.15
C ALA A 27 11.38 22.46 -4.27
N GLU A 28 11.54 21.14 -4.15
CA GLU A 28 10.94 20.17 -5.08
C GLU A 28 9.41 20.20 -5.02
N LEU A 29 8.83 20.21 -3.82
CA LEU A 29 7.38 20.32 -3.65
C LEU A 29 6.83 21.64 -4.19
N ASP A 30 7.52 22.75 -3.95
CA ASP A 30 7.12 24.06 -4.46
C ASP A 30 7.16 24.09 -6.01
N ALA A 31 8.16 23.43 -6.61
CA ALA A 31 8.26 23.28 -8.06
C ALA A 31 7.13 22.41 -8.63
N LEU A 32 6.81 21.29 -7.97
CA LEU A 32 5.69 20.41 -8.35
C LEU A 32 4.34 21.12 -8.21
N GLN A 33 4.16 21.94 -7.18
CA GLN A 33 2.94 22.72 -6.98
C GLN A 33 2.76 23.81 -8.05
N ALA A 34 3.85 24.39 -8.54
CA ALA A 34 3.82 25.39 -9.61
C ALA A 34 3.64 24.78 -11.02
N MET A 35 3.82 23.47 -11.17
CA MET A 35 3.71 22.78 -12.44
C MET A 35 2.24 22.66 -12.87
N PRO A 36 1.88 23.02 -14.12
CA PRO A 36 0.52 22.86 -14.61
C PRO A 36 0.19 21.38 -14.88
N ASP A 37 -1.09 21.01 -14.71
CA ASP A 37 -1.57 19.65 -14.96
C ASP A 37 -1.25 19.13 -16.37
N SER A 38 -1.18 20.01 -17.37
CA SER A 38 -0.81 19.65 -18.75
C SER A 38 0.63 19.17 -18.90
N GLY A 39 1.49 19.41 -17.92
CA GLY A 39 2.85 18.90 -17.86
C GLY A 39 2.97 17.50 -17.27
N ILE A 40 1.90 16.95 -16.66
CA ILE A 40 1.94 15.62 -16.05
C ILE A 40 2.15 14.57 -17.14
N ASP A 41 3.20 13.77 -17.00
CA ASP A 41 3.49 12.65 -17.89
C ASP A 41 2.62 11.44 -17.51
N TYR A 42 1.90 10.90 -18.48
CA TYR A 42 1.03 9.72 -18.37
C TYR A 42 1.48 8.58 -19.30
N SER A 43 2.74 8.60 -19.76
CA SER A 43 3.26 7.63 -20.72
C SER A 43 3.31 6.19 -20.19
N ASP A 44 3.47 6.02 -18.87
CA ASP A 44 3.49 4.72 -18.18
C ASP A 44 2.10 4.25 -17.75
N SER A 45 1.23 5.20 -17.37
CA SER A 45 -0.07 4.95 -16.75
C SER A 45 -1.12 5.93 -17.27
N PRO A 46 -2.24 5.46 -17.84
CA PRO A 46 -3.28 6.35 -18.35
C PRO A 46 -3.97 7.12 -17.22
N ALA A 47 -4.39 8.35 -17.52
CA ALA A 47 -5.20 9.15 -16.60
C ALA A 47 -6.51 8.45 -16.24
N LEU A 48 -6.85 8.44 -14.94
CA LEU A 48 -8.09 7.85 -14.44
C LEU A 48 -9.24 8.86 -14.59
N THR A 49 -10.05 8.70 -15.63
CA THR A 49 -11.18 9.58 -15.92
C THR A 49 -12.36 9.36 -14.99
N GLU A 50 -13.31 10.30 -14.98
CA GLU A 50 -14.58 10.15 -14.24
C GLU A 50 -15.31 8.85 -14.64
N ASP A 51 -15.28 8.48 -15.93
CA ASP A 51 -15.90 7.25 -16.43
C ASP A 51 -15.27 5.97 -15.86
N PHE A 52 -13.96 5.99 -15.57
CA PHE A 52 -13.30 4.90 -14.86
C PHE A 52 -13.89 4.77 -13.44
N TRP A 53 -14.04 5.89 -12.74
CA TRP A 53 -14.54 5.92 -11.36
C TRP A 53 -16.04 5.61 -11.24
N ARG A 54 -16.84 5.88 -12.28
CA ARG A 54 -18.27 5.49 -12.33
C ARG A 54 -18.51 4.02 -12.04
N ASN A 55 -17.56 3.16 -12.39
CA ASN A 55 -17.63 1.71 -12.19
C ASN A 55 -16.82 1.22 -10.99
N GLY A 56 -16.20 2.14 -10.23
CA GLY A 56 -15.39 1.84 -9.06
C GLY A 56 -16.23 1.23 -7.94
N GLN A 57 -16.06 -0.06 -7.67
CA GLN A 57 -16.77 -0.76 -6.60
C GLN A 57 -15.95 -0.79 -5.32
N ARG A 58 -16.35 0.00 -4.31
CA ARG A 58 -15.81 -0.11 -2.95
C ARG A 58 -16.33 -1.40 -2.30
N GLY A 59 -15.44 -2.24 -1.79
CA GLY A 59 -15.83 -3.43 -1.03
C GLY A 59 -16.44 -4.57 -1.87
N ARG A 60 -16.16 -4.64 -3.19
CA ARG A 60 -16.57 -5.76 -4.04
C ARG A 60 -16.21 -7.13 -3.45
N PHE A 61 -15.07 -7.21 -2.77
CA PHE A 61 -14.70 -8.36 -1.95
C PHE A 61 -15.42 -8.25 -0.60
N TYR A 62 -16.72 -8.50 -0.62
CA TYR A 62 -17.53 -8.68 0.58
C TYR A 62 -16.96 -9.84 1.41
N LYS A 63 -16.68 -9.60 2.70
CA LYS A 63 -16.41 -10.66 3.67
C LYS A 63 -17.75 -11.28 4.06
N PRO A 64 -18.03 -12.55 3.74
CA PRO A 64 -19.22 -13.22 4.26
C PRO A 64 -19.25 -13.10 5.78
N ILE A 65 -20.40 -12.72 6.33
CA ILE A 65 -20.60 -12.75 7.78
C ILE A 65 -20.48 -14.21 8.20
N LYS A 66 -19.45 -14.52 8.99
CA LYS A 66 -19.26 -15.88 9.51
C LYS A 66 -20.42 -16.20 10.43
N GLN A 67 -21.13 -17.28 10.13
CA GLN A 67 -22.19 -17.82 10.98
C GLN A 67 -21.62 -18.99 11.78
N GLN A 68 -21.88 -19.00 13.08
CA GLN A 68 -21.57 -20.15 13.92
C GLN A 68 -22.59 -21.25 13.65
N VAL A 69 -22.11 -22.40 13.20
CA VAL A 69 -22.93 -23.61 13.01
C VAL A 69 -22.35 -24.75 13.85
N THR A 70 -23.21 -25.60 14.38
CA THR A 70 -22.79 -26.83 15.08
C THR A 70 -22.91 -28.01 14.12
N ALA A 71 -21.78 -28.62 13.75
CA ALA A 71 -21.71 -29.80 12.88
C ALA A 71 -20.76 -30.85 13.46
N ARG A 72 -20.95 -32.12 13.09
CA ARG A 72 -19.99 -33.21 13.37
C ARG A 72 -19.04 -33.33 12.18
N LEU A 73 -17.75 -33.41 12.45
CA LEU A 73 -16.68 -33.59 11.46
C LEU A 73 -15.83 -34.79 11.87
N ASP A 74 -15.25 -35.48 10.89
CA ASP A 74 -14.33 -36.58 11.15
C ASP A 74 -13.05 -36.07 11.83
N ALA A 75 -12.42 -36.94 12.61
CA ALA A 75 -11.28 -36.58 13.45
C ALA A 75 -10.05 -36.14 12.66
N ASP A 76 -9.83 -36.72 11.49
CA ASP A 76 -8.74 -36.37 10.56
C ASP A 76 -8.96 -35.01 9.89
N VAL A 77 -10.19 -34.68 9.49
CA VAL A 77 -10.56 -33.36 8.96
C VAL A 77 -10.33 -32.27 10.00
N LEU A 78 -10.68 -32.53 11.27
CA LEU A 78 -10.39 -31.61 12.38
C LEU A 78 -8.90 -31.46 12.65
N ALA A 79 -8.11 -32.52 12.48
CA ALA A 79 -6.65 -32.46 12.63
C ALA A 79 -6.01 -31.60 11.54
N TRP A 80 -6.46 -31.75 10.29
CA TRP A 80 -6.00 -30.94 9.15
C TRP A 80 -6.38 -29.46 9.28
N LEU A 81 -7.60 -29.13 9.70
CA LEU A 81 -8.01 -27.73 9.87
C LEU A 81 -7.25 -26.98 10.98
N LYS A 82 -6.55 -27.69 11.87
CA LYS A 82 -5.78 -27.13 12.98
C LYS A 82 -4.27 -27.01 12.70
N SER A 83 -3.77 -27.56 11.58
CA SER A 83 -2.35 -27.51 11.21
C SER A 83 -1.93 -26.17 10.60
#